data_AF-A0A1H0WJU9-F1
#
_entry.id   AF-A0A1H0WJU9-F1
#
_cell.length_a   1.000
_cell.length_b   1.000
_cell.length_c   1.000
_cell.angle_alpha   90.00
_cell.angle_beta   90.00
_cell.angle_gamma   90.00
#
_symmetry.space_group_name_H-M   'P 1'
#
loop_
_entity.id
_entity.type
_entity.pdbx_description
1 polymer ?
#
loop_
_entity_poly.entity_id
_entity_poly.type
_entity_poly.pdbx_seq_one_letter_code
_entity_poly.pdbx_strand_id
1 'polypeptide(L)'
;MSGEERVELLDDLADLAVYQALLQPRGVRGIVVDCGECQEPHFHDWALLAASLEQLLNDGRMRPHEPAFDPDPDAYVSWEYCRGYADGVTASETAH
;
A
#
# COMPACT_ATOMS: atom_id res chain seq x y z
N MET A 1 -9.82 -14.72 -11.19
CA MET A 1 -10.06 -14.18 -9.84
C MET A 1 -11.38 -14.72 -9.34
N SER A 2 -11.37 -15.38 -8.19
CA SER A 2 -12.55 -15.83 -7.47
C SER A 2 -13.31 -14.63 -6.89
N GLY A 3 -14.52 -14.88 -6.37
CA GLY A 3 -15.28 -13.85 -5.67
C GLY A 3 -14.58 -13.37 -4.39
N GLU A 4 -13.91 -14.28 -3.68
CA GLU A 4 -13.19 -14.00 -2.43
C GLU A 4 -11.94 -13.15 -2.71
N GLU A 5 -11.11 -13.54 -3.68
CA GLU A 5 -9.92 -12.78 -4.10
C GLU A 5 -10.30 -11.34 -4.54
N ARG A 6 -11.49 -11.18 -5.15
CA ARG A 6 -12.00 -9.86 -5.54
C ARG A 6 -12.33 -8.99 -4.32
N VAL A 7 -12.93 -9.58 -3.29
CA VAL A 7 -13.30 -8.86 -2.06
C VAL A 7 -12.05 -8.45 -1.30
N GLU A 8 -11.10 -9.36 -1.14
CA GLU A 8 -9.80 -9.06 -0.50
C GLU A 8 -9.09 -7.88 -1.19
N LEU A 9 -9.06 -7.87 -2.53
CA LEU A 9 -8.42 -6.79 -3.28
C LEU A 9 -9.15 -5.44 -3.16
N LEU A 10 -10.46 -5.46 -2.99
CA LEU A 10 -11.24 -4.25 -2.73
C LEU A 10 -11.00 -3.72 -1.31
N ASP A 11 -10.87 -4.61 -0.34
CA ASP A 11 -10.53 -4.26 1.04
C ASP A 11 -9.11 -3.68 1.10
N ASP A 12 -8.14 -4.26 0.38
CA ASP A 12 -6.78 -3.72 0.27
C ASP A 12 -6.77 -2.30 -0.35
N LEU A 13 -7.59 -2.05 -1.38
CA LEU A 13 -7.73 -0.72 -1.96
C LEU A 13 -8.32 0.30 -0.98
N ALA A 14 -9.30 -0.13 -0.17
CA ALA A 14 -9.90 0.72 0.85
C ALA A 14 -8.89 1.04 1.96
N ASP A 15 -8.18 0.04 2.46
CA ASP A 15 -7.10 0.17 3.44
C ASP A 15 -6.01 1.12 2.93
N LEU A 16 -5.55 0.93 1.69
CA LEU A 16 -4.52 1.76 1.07
C LEU A 16 -4.92 3.24 1.04
N ALA A 17 -6.18 3.53 0.70
CA ALA A 17 -6.70 4.90 0.70
C ALA A 17 -6.69 5.53 2.10
N VAL A 18 -7.03 4.76 3.15
CA VAL A 18 -6.95 5.21 4.54
C VAL A 18 -5.50 5.47 4.93
N TYR A 19 -4.59 4.55 4.64
CA TYR A 19 -3.17 4.68 4.95
C TYR A 19 -2.55 5.91 4.29
N GLN A 20 -2.83 6.13 3.00
CA GLN A 20 -2.38 7.32 2.29
C GLN A 20 -2.91 8.59 2.95
N ALA A 21 -4.20 8.65 3.28
CA ALA A 21 -4.80 9.83 3.92
C ALA A 21 -4.15 10.16 5.27
N LEU A 22 -3.79 9.14 6.05
CA LEU A 22 -3.14 9.30 7.34
C LEU A 22 -1.65 9.66 7.22
N LEU A 23 -0.92 9.03 6.31
CA LEU A 23 0.55 9.07 6.31
C LEU A 23 1.14 10.05 5.30
N GLN A 24 0.47 10.30 4.16
CA GLN A 24 0.98 11.23 3.15
C GLN A 24 1.22 12.65 3.70
N PRO A 25 0.34 13.25 4.53
CA PRO A 25 0.59 14.57 5.12
C PRO A 25 1.81 14.63 6.05
N ARG A 26 2.32 13.46 6.48
CA ARG A 26 3.47 13.32 7.38
C ARG A 26 4.79 13.08 6.63
N GLY A 27 4.76 13.11 5.30
CA GLY A 27 5.94 12.94 4.44
C GLY A 27 6.16 11.52 3.92
N VAL A 28 5.31 10.55 4.28
CA VAL A 28 5.39 9.19 3.73
C VAL A 28 4.90 9.19 2.28
N ARG A 29 5.74 8.73 1.37
CA ARG A 29 5.48 8.70 -0.07
C ARG A 29 4.79 7.43 -0.56
N GLY A 30 4.89 6.34 0.20
CA GLY A 30 4.32 5.07 -0.22
C GLY A 30 4.71 3.90 0.67
N ILE A 31 4.58 2.70 0.09
CA ILE A 31 4.83 1.43 0.76
C ILE A 31 6.10 0.78 0.21
N VAL A 32 6.91 0.20 1.12
CA VAL A 32 7.99 -0.73 0.76
C VAL A 32 7.53 -2.16 0.99
N VAL A 33 7.78 -3.03 0.01
CA VAL A 33 7.45 -4.45 0.05
C VAL A 33 8.73 -5.26 -0.17
N ASP A 34 9.05 -6.14 0.78
CA ASP A 34 10.14 -7.10 0.59
C ASP A 34 9.70 -8.19 -0.39
N CYS A 35 10.24 -8.15 -1.61
CA CYS A 35 9.87 -9.11 -2.64
C CYS A 35 10.62 -10.44 -2.43
N GLY A 36 9.88 -11.52 -2.12
CA GLY A 36 10.46 -12.85 -1.93
C GLY A 36 11.09 -13.45 -3.20
N GLU A 37 10.70 -12.99 -4.39
CA GLU A 37 11.25 -13.47 -5.67
C GLU A 37 12.53 -12.73 -6.07
N CYS A 38 12.52 -11.40 -5.98
CA CYS A 38 13.67 -10.55 -6.35
C CYS A 38 14.71 -10.45 -5.23
N GLN A 39 14.36 -10.79 -3.98
CA GLN A 39 15.18 -10.59 -2.78
C GLN A 39 15.62 -9.13 -2.57
N GLU A 40 14.83 -8.19 -3.09
CA GLU A 40 15.06 -6.76 -3.03
C GLU A 40 13.78 -6.04 -2.59
N PRO A 41 13.89 -4.89 -1.88
CA PRO A 41 12.74 -4.08 -1.50
C PRO A 41 12.15 -3.36 -2.72
N HIS A 42 10.84 -3.46 -2.89
CA HIS A 42 10.08 -2.73 -3.91
C HIS A 42 9.39 -1.53 -3.28
N PHE A 43 9.76 -0.34 -3.75
CA PHE A 43 9.20 0.92 -3.29
C PHE A 43 8.06 1.35 -4.22
N HIS A 44 6.86 1.42 -3.68
CA HIS A 44 5.66 1.82 -4.41
C HIS A 44 5.12 3.12 -3.86
N ASP A 45 5.17 4.18 -4.67
CA ASP A 45 4.41 5.39 -4.39
C ASP A 45 2.92 5.07 -4.28
N TRP A 46 2.18 5.82 -3.46
CA TRP A 46 0.74 5.56 -3.22
C TRP A 46 -0.06 5.37 -4.51
N ALA A 47 0.10 6.28 -5.47
CA ALA A 47 -0.62 6.23 -6.74
C ALA A 47 -0.22 5.02 -7.60
N LEU A 48 1.05 4.60 -7.54
CA LEU A 48 1.54 3.45 -8.28
C LEU A 48 0.93 2.14 -7.74
N LEU A 49 0.91 1.99 -6.41
CA LEU A 49 0.34 0.81 -5.78
C LEU A 49 -1.18 0.74 -6.03
N ALA A 50 -1.89 1.86 -5.84
CA ALA A 50 -3.33 1.94 -6.09
C ALA A 50 -3.67 1.55 -7.54
N ALA A 51 -2.99 2.14 -8.53
CA ALA A 51 -3.18 1.80 -9.93
C ALA A 51 -2.88 0.33 -10.24
N SER A 52 -1.92 -0.27 -9.52
CA SER A 52 -1.56 -1.68 -9.71
C SER A 52 -2.65 -2.61 -9.17
N LEU A 53 -3.17 -2.34 -7.98
CA LEU A 53 -4.28 -3.09 -7.38
C LEU A 53 -5.58 -2.93 -8.18
N GLU A 54 -5.91 -1.71 -8.61
CA GLU A 54 -7.06 -1.44 -9.49
C GLU A 54 -6.95 -2.22 -10.81
N GLN A 55 -5.75 -2.30 -11.37
CA GLN A 55 -5.56 -3.07 -12.59
C GLN A 55 -5.64 -4.57 -12.34
N LEU A 56 -5.08 -5.09 -11.25
CA LEU A 56 -5.25 -6.48 -10.88
C LEU A 56 -6.74 -6.83 -10.75
N LEU A 57 -7.54 -5.91 -10.19
CA LEU A 57 -8.97 -6.06 -10.02
C LEU A 57 -9.73 -6.11 -11.36
N ASN A 58 -9.27 -5.34 -12.35
CA ASN A 58 -9.92 -5.20 -13.65
C ASN A 58 -9.45 -6.24 -14.68
N ASP A 59 -8.15 -6.47 -14.76
CA ASP A 59 -7.49 -7.25 -15.81
C ASP A 59 -7.00 -8.62 -15.33
N GLY A 60 -7.05 -8.90 -14.01
CA GLY A 60 -6.56 -10.14 -13.41
C GLY A 60 -5.05 -10.30 -13.46
N ARG A 61 -4.31 -9.24 -13.78
CA ARG A 61 -2.84 -9.25 -13.85
C ARG A 61 -2.25 -7.91 -13.43
N MET A 62 -1.15 -7.97 -12.69
CA MET A 62 -0.29 -6.81 -12.42
C MET A 62 0.44 -6.41 -13.70
N ARG A 63 0.60 -5.10 -13.94
CA ARG A 63 1.47 -4.62 -15.03
C ARG A 63 2.91 -4.61 -14.49
N PRO A 64 3.90 -4.95 -15.33
CA PRO A 64 5.27 -4.59 -15.03
C PRO A 64 5.34 -3.07 -14.80
N HIS A 65 5.97 -2.68 -13.71
CA HIS A 65 6.36 -1.30 -13.45
C HIS A 65 7.87 -1.27 -13.38
N GLU A 66 8.45 -0.16 -13.78
CA GLU A 66 9.87 0.06 -13.57
C GLU A 66 10.11 0.35 -12.07
N PRO A 67 11.20 -0.14 -11.49
CA PRO A 67 11.58 0.22 -10.12
C PRO A 67 11.67 1.74 -9.97
N ALA A 68 11.39 2.23 -8.76
CA ALA A 68 11.66 3.62 -8.44
C ALA A 68 13.15 3.92 -8.67
N PHE A 69 13.45 5.02 -9.36
CA PHE A 69 14.83 5.47 -9.55
C PHE A 69 15.32 6.16 -8.28
N ASP A 70 16.34 5.58 -7.63
CA ASP A 70 16.97 6.09 -6.40
C ASP A 70 15.94 6.50 -5.31
N PRO A 71 15.11 5.56 -4.82
CA PRO A 71 14.11 5.87 -3.81
C PRO A 71 14.80 6.16 -2.48
N ASP A 72 14.39 7.26 -1.83
CA ASP A 72 14.74 7.54 -0.44
C ASP A 72 14.02 6.52 0.47
N PRO A 73 14.71 5.55 1.09
CA PRO A 73 14.07 4.49 1.87
C PRO A 73 13.30 5.03 3.08
N ASP A 74 13.73 6.17 3.64
CA ASP A 74 13.09 6.79 4.81
C ASP A 74 11.72 7.41 4.47
N ALA A 75 11.41 7.56 3.18
CA ALA A 75 10.12 8.06 2.71
C ALA A 75 9.06 6.96 2.55
N TYR A 76 9.39 5.68 2.78
CA TYR A 76 8.47 4.56 2.62
C TYR A 76 8.38 3.73 3.90
N VAL A 77 7.23 3.09 4.08
CA VAL A 77 6.97 2.25 5.26
C VAL A 77 6.33 0.93 4.84
N SER A 78 6.37 -0.08 5.70
CA SER A 78 5.73 -1.36 5.39
C SER A 78 4.20 -1.28 5.54
N TRP A 79 3.49 -2.23 4.97
CA TRP A 79 2.04 -2.35 5.14
C TRP A 79 1.64 -2.52 6.61
N GLU A 80 2.41 -3.29 7.38
CA GLU A 80 2.19 -3.54 8.80
C GLU A 80 2.32 -2.25 9.61
N TYR A 81 3.27 -1.39 9.26
CA TYR A 81 3.38 -0.06 9.88
C TYR A 81 2.13 0.78 9.61
N CYS A 82 1.66 0.80 8.35
CA CYS A 82 0.44 1.52 7.99
C CYS A 82 -0.77 1.07 8.79
N ARG A 83 -0.97 -0.25 8.89
CA ARG A 83 -2.07 -0.86 9.66
C ARG A 83 -1.99 -0.50 11.14
N GLY A 84 -0.83 -0.69 11.76
CA GLY A 84 -0.62 -0.34 13.18
C GLY A 84 -0.81 1.15 13.46
N TYR A 85 -0.43 2.02 12.53
CA TYR A 85 -0.69 3.46 12.63
C TYR A 85 -2.20 3.77 12.60
N ALA A 86 -2.92 3.22 11.62
CA ALA A 86 -4.37 3.42 11.47
C ALA A 86 -5.15 2.89 12.68
N ASP A 87 -4.76 1.73 13.21
CA ASP A 87 -5.34 1.15 14.43
C ASP A 87 -5.12 2.09 15.63
N GLY A 88 -3.92 2.65 15.77
CA GLY A 88 -3.59 3.60 16.83
C GLY A 88 -4.38 4.91 16.75
N VAL A 89 -4.62 5.43 15.55
CA VAL A 89 -5.48 6.61 15.34
C VAL A 89 -6.92 6.29 15.74
N THR A 90 -7.47 5.18 15.23
CA THR A 90 -8.87 4.78 15.48
C THR A 90 -9.14 4.51 16.96
N ALA A 91 -8.21 3.86 17.65
CA ALA A 91 -8.30 3.62 19.10
C ALA A 91 -8.25 4.93 19.92
N SER A 92 -7.50 5.93 19.44
CA SER A 92 -7.42 7.24 20.09
C SER A 92 -8.70 8.05 19.90
N GLU A 93 -9.34 7.97 18.73
CA GLU A 93 -10.60 8.67 18.44
C GLU A 93 -11.80 8.06 19.18
N THR A 94 -11.82 6.73 19.38
CA THR A 94 -12.88 6.04 20.14
C THR A 94 -12.75 6.22 21.66
N ALA A 95 -11.61 6.71 22.15
CA ALA A 95 -11.37 6.99 23.55
C ALA A 95 -11.79 8.40 24.01
N HIS A 96 -12.32 9.23 23.10
CA HIS A 96 -12.70 10.62 23.37
C HIS A 96 -14.22 10.85 23.42
#